data_AF-A0A3P8Q6C1-F1
#
_entry.id   AF-A0A3P8Q6C1-F1
#
_cell.length_a   1.000
_cell.length_b   1.000
_cell.length_c   1.000
_cell.angle_alpha   90.00
_cell.angle_beta   90.00
_cell.angle_gamma   90.00
#
_symmetry.space_group_name_H-M   'P 1'
#
loop_
_entity.id
_entity.type
_entity.pdbx_description
1 polymer ?
#
loop_
_entity_poly.entity_id
_entity_poly.type
_entity_poly.pdbx_seq_one_letter_code
_entity_poly.pdbx_strand_id
1 'polypeptide(L)'
;AAAQAEAGPGVDDEAEAGPGEADEAEAGPGEADEAEAGPGEADEAEAGPGEADEAEAGPGEADEAEAGPGEADEAEAGPGVDDEAEAGPGEADEAEAGPGVAQAEAGPGVAQAEAGPGVAQAEAGPGVAQAEAGPGVDDEAEARPGEAEAEARPGVDDEAEAGPGEAQAEAGPGEAQAEAGPGVDDEAEAGPGVDDEAEAGPGVDDEAEVATGGG
;
A
#
# COMPACT_ATOMS: atom_id res chain seq x y z
N ALA A 1 11.10 25.98 -10.10
CA ALA A 1 10.74 27.15 -9.26
C ALA A 1 9.90 26.61 -8.13
N ALA A 2 10.22 26.91 -6.88
CA ALA A 2 9.56 26.23 -5.76
C ALA A 2 8.25 26.91 -5.33
N ALA A 3 7.22 26.12 -5.04
CA ALA A 3 6.01 26.53 -4.31
C ALA A 3 6.00 25.89 -2.92
N GLN A 4 5.41 26.60 -1.94
CA GLN A 4 5.20 26.06 -0.59
C GLN A 4 3.85 26.56 -0.06
N ALA A 5 3.08 25.68 0.57
CA ALA A 5 1.83 25.98 1.24
C ALA A 5 1.77 25.28 2.60
N GLU A 6 1.27 25.97 3.63
CA GLU A 6 1.06 25.39 4.95
C GLU A 6 -0.29 25.84 5.51
N ALA A 7 -1.06 24.86 6.01
CA ALA A 7 -2.25 25.07 6.80
C ALA A 7 -1.97 24.77 8.29
N GLY A 8 -2.76 25.37 9.17
CA GLY A 8 -2.58 25.20 10.62
C GLY A 8 -3.42 24.04 11.13
N PRO A 9 -3.54 23.88 12.46
CA PRO A 9 -4.51 22.95 13.03
C PRO A 9 -5.95 23.50 12.98
N GLY A 10 -6.93 22.63 12.76
CA GLY A 10 -8.32 23.05 12.61
C GLY A 10 -9.31 21.91 12.39
N VAL A 11 -10.19 22.06 11.41
CA VAL A 11 -11.34 21.16 11.17
C VAL A 11 -11.43 20.83 9.69
N ASP A 12 -11.13 21.82 8.85
CA ASP A 12 -10.99 21.70 7.41
C ASP A 12 -9.75 22.52 7.06
N ASP A 13 -8.57 21.89 7.02
CA ASP A 13 -7.30 22.56 6.71
C ASP A 13 -6.78 22.10 5.35
N GLU A 14 -6.59 23.06 4.44
CA GLU A 14 -6.24 22.81 3.04
C GLU A 14 -4.93 23.54 2.72
N ALA A 15 -3.91 22.80 2.28
CA ALA A 15 -2.63 23.33 1.81
C ALA A 15 -2.41 22.93 0.35
N GLU A 16 -2.30 23.91 -0.56
CA GLU A 16 -2.03 23.64 -1.98
C GLU A 16 -0.79 24.38 -2.50
N ALA A 17 0.20 23.62 -2.93
CA ALA A 17 1.35 24.11 -3.69
C ALA A 17 1.10 23.96 -5.20
N GLY A 18 1.22 25.04 -5.95
CA GLY A 18 1.08 24.99 -7.42
C GLY A 18 2.35 24.50 -8.11
N PRO A 19 2.31 24.21 -9.43
CA PRO A 19 3.39 23.54 -10.15
C PRO A 19 4.73 24.29 -10.19
N GLY A 20 5.81 23.52 -10.20
CA GLY A 20 7.15 24.00 -9.88
C GLY A 20 8.27 23.01 -10.21
N GLU A 21 9.42 23.18 -9.53
CA GLU A 21 10.51 22.16 -9.56
C GLU A 21 10.68 21.51 -8.19
N ALA A 22 9.94 21.99 -7.18
CA ALA A 22 10.08 21.66 -5.77
C ALA A 22 8.84 22.25 -5.07
N ASP A 23 7.78 21.45 -4.92
CA ASP A 23 6.50 21.92 -4.40
C ASP A 23 6.16 21.20 -3.10
N GLU A 24 5.98 21.94 -2.02
CA GLU A 24 5.71 21.38 -0.68
C GLU A 24 4.35 21.87 -0.16
N ALA A 25 3.48 20.96 0.24
CA ALA A 25 2.20 21.27 0.88
C ALA A 25 2.08 20.54 2.23
N GLU A 26 1.87 21.28 3.32
CA GLU A 26 1.66 20.68 4.65
C GLU A 26 0.32 21.12 5.25
N ALA A 27 -0.57 20.17 5.55
CA ALA A 27 -1.74 20.40 6.39
C ALA A 27 -1.45 19.98 7.84
N GLY A 28 -1.80 20.84 8.80
CA GLY A 28 -1.58 20.55 10.22
C GLY A 28 -2.77 19.81 10.83
N PRO A 29 -2.62 19.20 12.03
CA PRO A 29 -3.63 18.29 12.60
C PRO A 29 -5.07 18.86 12.71
N GLY A 30 -6.07 18.10 12.28
CA GLY A 30 -7.47 18.53 12.18
C GLY A 30 -8.51 17.41 12.25
N GLU A 31 -9.72 17.68 11.75
CA GLU A 31 -10.73 16.62 11.53
C GLU A 31 -10.69 16.16 10.07
N ALA A 32 -10.51 17.10 9.13
CA ALA A 32 -10.24 16.85 7.73
C ALA A 32 -9.04 17.71 7.27
N ASP A 33 -7.95 17.06 6.88
CA ASP A 33 -6.70 17.72 6.46
C ASP A 33 -6.34 17.31 5.03
N GLU A 34 -6.21 18.28 4.13
CA GLU A 34 -5.92 18.07 2.70
C GLU A 34 -4.60 18.78 2.34
N ALA A 35 -3.62 18.04 1.83
CA ALA A 35 -2.36 18.56 1.31
C ALA A 35 -2.17 18.16 -0.15
N GLU A 36 -2.09 19.13 -1.07
CA GLU A 36 -1.82 18.88 -2.49
C GLU A 36 -0.56 19.59 -2.97
N ALA A 37 0.40 18.82 -3.47
CA ALA A 37 1.53 19.33 -4.24
C ALA A 37 1.25 19.16 -5.75
N GLY A 38 1.26 20.27 -6.49
CA GLY A 38 1.05 20.24 -7.93
C GLY A 38 2.26 19.65 -8.69
N PRO A 39 2.14 19.42 -10.01
CA PRO A 39 3.17 18.72 -10.78
C PRO A 39 4.52 19.46 -10.86
N GLY A 40 5.62 18.73 -10.67
CA GLY A 40 6.98 19.25 -10.59
C GLY A 40 8.09 18.23 -10.87
N GLU A 41 9.31 18.49 -10.37
CA GLU A 41 10.41 17.51 -10.39
C GLU A 41 10.51 16.78 -9.03
N ALA A 42 10.02 17.41 -7.97
CA ALA A 42 10.09 16.96 -6.59
C ALA A 42 8.87 17.55 -5.87
N ASP A 43 7.88 16.72 -5.55
CA ASP A 43 6.60 17.17 -5.00
C ASP A 43 6.35 16.44 -3.68
N GLU A 44 6.13 17.19 -2.59
CA GLU A 44 5.97 16.67 -1.23
C GLU A 44 4.62 17.15 -0.67
N ALA A 45 3.74 16.22 -0.30
CA ALA A 45 2.46 16.50 0.34
C ALA A 45 2.37 15.76 1.70
N GLU A 46 2.17 16.50 2.78
CA GLU A 46 2.00 15.94 4.13
C GLU A 46 0.67 16.41 4.74
N ALA A 47 -0.22 15.46 5.04
CA ALA A 47 -1.39 15.68 5.89
C ALA A 47 -1.08 15.26 7.33
N GLY A 48 -1.36 16.16 8.29
CA GLY A 48 -1.18 15.88 9.71
C GLY A 48 -2.17 14.83 10.23
N PRO A 49 -2.09 14.43 11.51
CA PRO A 49 -3.02 13.46 12.09
C PRO A 49 -4.43 14.04 12.32
N GLY A 50 -5.48 13.31 11.93
CA GLY A 50 -6.87 13.75 11.95
C GLY A 50 -7.91 12.60 11.97
N GLU A 51 -9.14 12.88 11.54
CA GLU A 51 -10.15 11.82 11.30
C GLU A 51 -10.15 11.38 9.83
N ALA A 52 -9.88 12.30 8.90
CA ALA A 52 -9.76 12.07 7.48
C ALA A 52 -8.59 12.90 6.92
N ASP A 53 -7.51 12.24 6.50
CA ASP A 53 -6.29 12.91 6.07
C ASP A 53 -5.95 12.50 4.63
N GLU A 54 -5.86 13.47 3.72
CA GLU A 54 -5.61 13.26 2.30
C GLU A 54 -4.32 14.00 1.89
N ALA A 55 -3.34 13.24 1.37
CA ALA A 55 -2.09 13.78 0.83
C ALA A 55 -1.94 13.37 -0.64
N GLU A 56 -1.87 14.35 -1.54
CA GLU A 56 -1.66 14.12 -2.98
C GLU A 56 -0.40 14.81 -3.48
N ALA A 57 0.56 14.04 -3.96
CA ALA A 57 1.68 14.54 -4.75
C ALA A 57 1.38 14.37 -6.25
N GLY A 58 1.44 15.46 -7.00
CA GLY A 58 1.20 15.47 -8.44
C GLY A 58 2.29 14.69 -9.22
N PRO A 59 2.13 14.51 -10.54
CA PRO A 59 3.11 13.78 -11.34
C PRO A 59 4.45 14.52 -11.50
N GLY A 60 5.55 13.83 -11.24
CA GLY A 60 6.91 14.38 -11.28
C GLY A 60 8.01 13.35 -11.54
N GLU A 61 9.25 13.65 -11.13
CA GLU A 61 10.35 12.66 -11.14
C GLU A 61 10.43 11.91 -9.80
N ALA A 62 10.14 12.60 -8.69
CA ALA A 62 10.08 12.04 -7.35
C ALA A 62 8.95 12.71 -6.56
N ASP A 63 7.97 11.92 -6.14
CA ASP A 63 6.72 12.42 -5.59
C ASP A 63 6.45 11.68 -4.26
N GLU A 64 6.37 12.43 -3.16
CA GLU A 64 6.22 11.90 -1.79
C GLU A 64 4.87 12.39 -1.22
N ALA A 65 3.99 11.46 -0.85
CA ALA A 65 2.71 11.74 -0.19
C ALA A 65 2.64 10.99 1.15
N GLU A 66 2.45 11.72 2.25
CA GLU A 66 2.30 11.16 3.59
C GLU A 66 0.99 11.64 4.24
N ALA A 67 0.11 10.70 4.56
CA ALA A 67 -1.05 10.94 5.43
C ALA A 67 -0.73 10.49 6.86
N GLY A 68 -0.95 11.38 7.83
CA GLY A 68 -0.77 11.10 9.24
C GLY A 68 -1.73 10.03 9.77
N PRO A 69 -1.60 9.58 11.04
CA PRO A 69 -2.51 8.60 11.61
C PRO A 69 -3.90 9.17 11.92
N GLY A 70 -4.96 8.48 11.49
CA GLY A 70 -6.34 8.92 11.61
C GLY A 70 -7.38 7.78 11.64
N GLU A 71 -8.65 8.09 11.29
CA GLU A 71 -9.66 7.04 11.08
C GLU A 71 -9.66 6.57 9.62
N ALA A 72 -9.39 7.47 8.67
CA ALA A 72 -9.29 7.20 7.25
C ALA A 72 -8.19 8.06 6.61
N ASP A 73 -7.13 7.43 6.13
CA ASP A 73 -5.93 8.12 5.67
C ASP A 73 -5.63 7.70 4.21
N GLU A 74 -5.52 8.68 3.32
CA GLU A 74 -5.30 8.45 1.88
C GLU A 74 -4.02 9.19 1.44
N ALA A 75 -3.07 8.45 0.88
CA ALA A 75 -1.84 9.00 0.31
C ALA A 75 -1.71 8.59 -1.16
N GLU A 76 -1.66 9.57 -2.07
CA GLU A 76 -1.48 9.34 -3.50
C GLU A 76 -0.22 10.04 -4.03
N ALA A 77 0.72 9.25 -4.53
CA ALA A 77 1.85 9.73 -5.29
C ALA A 77 1.60 9.52 -6.80
N GLY A 78 1.54 10.64 -7.52
CA GLY A 78 1.29 10.67 -8.96
C GLY A 78 2.36 9.91 -9.76
N PRO A 79 2.12 9.65 -11.06
CA PRO A 79 3.02 8.84 -11.85
C PRO A 79 4.35 9.54 -12.16
N GLY A 80 5.44 9.00 -11.63
CA GLY A 80 6.82 9.43 -11.82
C GLY A 80 7.81 8.27 -12.00
N VAL A 81 9.02 8.42 -11.45
CA VAL A 81 10.12 7.43 -11.56
C VAL A 81 10.37 6.74 -10.23
N ASP A 82 10.29 7.51 -9.15
CA ASP A 82 10.57 7.12 -7.78
C ASP A 82 9.46 7.79 -6.93
N ASP A 83 8.31 7.12 -6.78
CA ASP A 83 7.13 7.68 -6.11
C ASP A 83 6.90 6.96 -4.77
N GLU A 84 6.59 7.69 -3.71
CA GLU A 84 6.37 7.14 -2.37
C GLU A 84 5.03 7.62 -1.79
N ALA A 85 4.17 6.69 -1.43
CA ALA A 85 2.91 6.95 -0.73
C ALA A 85 2.89 6.19 0.61
N GLU A 86 2.69 6.91 1.72
CA GLU A 86 2.56 6.33 3.06
C GLU A 86 1.28 6.83 3.75
N ALA A 87 0.38 5.90 4.05
CA ALA A 87 -0.78 6.15 4.90
C ALA A 87 -0.51 5.63 6.32
N GLY A 88 -0.64 6.52 7.30
CA GLY A 88 -0.40 6.22 8.71
C GLY A 88 -1.45 5.27 9.33
N PRO A 89 -1.19 4.77 10.56
CA PRO A 89 -2.07 3.79 11.21
C PRO A 89 -3.45 4.31 11.60
N GLY A 90 -4.49 3.78 10.95
CA GLY A 90 -5.90 4.08 11.19
C GLY A 90 -6.86 2.88 11.16
N GLU A 91 -8.13 3.12 10.80
CA GLU A 91 -9.14 2.08 10.56
C GLU A 91 -9.30 1.74 9.06
N ALA A 92 -8.90 2.64 8.15
CA ALA A 92 -9.04 2.48 6.71
C ALA A 92 -7.98 3.33 6.00
N ASP A 93 -6.88 2.70 5.61
CA ASP A 93 -5.68 3.38 5.17
C ASP A 93 -5.33 2.92 3.75
N GLU A 94 -5.17 3.87 2.83
CA GLU A 94 -4.98 3.63 1.40
C GLU A 94 -3.75 4.39 0.90
N ALA A 95 -2.82 3.67 0.27
CA ALA A 95 -1.62 4.25 -0.34
C ALA A 95 -1.55 3.84 -1.81
N GLU A 96 -1.51 4.82 -2.72
CA GLU A 96 -1.35 4.60 -4.15
C GLU A 96 -0.08 5.26 -4.67
N ALA A 97 0.78 4.48 -5.32
CA ALA A 97 1.97 5.00 -5.99
C ALA A 97 1.98 4.63 -7.48
N GLY A 98 2.44 5.56 -8.32
CA GLY A 98 2.74 5.33 -9.73
C GLY A 98 3.79 4.22 -9.93
N PRO A 99 5.02 4.54 -10.34
CA PRO A 99 6.16 3.65 -10.11
C PRO A 99 6.88 3.96 -8.80
N GLY A 100 6.88 3.01 -7.87
CA GLY A 100 7.62 3.19 -6.61
C GLY A 100 7.10 2.34 -5.46
N VAL A 101 6.93 2.95 -4.29
CA VAL A 101 6.58 2.27 -3.05
C VAL A 101 5.24 2.79 -2.55
N ALA A 102 4.30 1.87 -2.31
CA ALA A 102 3.07 2.15 -1.58
C ALA A 102 3.10 1.39 -0.24
N GLN A 103 2.84 2.10 0.85
CA GLN A 103 2.79 1.56 2.20
C GLN A 103 1.52 2.02 2.91
N ALA A 104 0.70 1.07 3.36
CA ALA A 104 -0.46 1.34 4.20
C ALA A 104 -0.35 0.52 5.49
N GLU A 105 -0.41 1.19 6.63
CA GLU A 105 -0.52 0.54 7.93
C GLU A 105 -1.89 0.79 8.52
N ALA A 106 -2.60 -0.24 8.98
CA ALA A 106 -3.85 -0.14 9.71
C ALA A 106 -3.74 -0.79 11.09
N GLY A 107 -4.28 -0.12 12.11
CA GLY A 107 -4.36 -0.65 13.46
C GLY A 107 -5.30 -1.86 13.51
N PRO A 108 -6.58 -1.67 13.82
CA PRO A 108 -7.63 -2.59 13.42
C PRO A 108 -8.41 -1.97 12.27
N GLY A 109 -8.45 -2.62 11.10
CA GLY A 109 -8.98 -1.92 9.94
C GLY A 109 -8.69 -2.58 8.62
N VAL A 110 -8.64 -1.76 7.59
CA VAL A 110 -8.28 -2.14 6.23
C VAL A 110 -7.03 -1.34 5.85
N ALA A 111 -5.98 -2.03 5.42
CA ALA A 111 -4.81 -1.42 4.80
C ALA A 111 -4.76 -1.85 3.33
N GLN A 112 -4.68 -0.89 2.41
CA GLN A 112 -4.56 -1.14 0.98
C GLN A 112 -3.35 -0.39 0.43
N ALA A 113 -2.44 -1.10 -0.20
CA ALA A 113 -1.31 -0.52 -0.91
C ALA A 113 -1.35 -0.94 -2.38
N GLU A 114 -1.39 0.04 -3.28
CA GLU A 114 -1.33 -0.19 -4.72
C GLU A 114 -0.11 0.50 -5.34
N ALA A 115 0.74 -0.26 -6.03
CA ALA A 115 1.87 0.27 -6.78
C ALA A 115 1.83 -0.14 -8.25
N GLY A 116 2.00 0.80 -9.18
CA GLY A 116 2.07 0.51 -10.61
C GLY A 116 3.19 -0.49 -10.96
N PRO A 117 4.45 -0.08 -11.11
CA PRO A 117 5.58 -1.00 -10.95
C PRO A 117 6.39 -0.67 -9.70
N GLY A 118 6.61 -1.63 -8.81
CA GLY A 118 7.43 -1.38 -7.62
C GLY A 118 7.19 -2.34 -6.47
N VAL A 119 6.82 -1.80 -5.32
CA VAL A 119 6.58 -2.51 -4.06
C VAL A 119 5.28 -2.02 -3.45
N ALA A 120 4.38 -2.93 -3.11
CA ALA A 120 3.22 -2.66 -2.27
C ALA A 120 3.35 -3.38 -0.92
N GLN A 121 3.12 -2.65 0.17
CA GLN A 121 3.14 -3.20 1.53
C GLN A 121 1.89 -2.77 2.30
N ALA A 122 1.13 -3.75 2.78
CA ALA A 122 -0.03 -3.52 3.60
C ALA A 122 0.09 -4.29 4.92
N GLU A 123 0.06 -3.57 6.04
CA GLU A 123 0.02 -4.18 7.37
C GLU A 123 -1.30 -3.86 8.07
N ALA A 124 -2.03 -4.88 8.49
CA ALA A 124 -3.18 -4.74 9.36
C ALA A 124 -2.96 -5.51 10.67
N GLY A 125 -3.31 -4.92 11.81
CA GLY A 125 -3.49 -5.67 13.04
C GLY A 125 -4.68 -6.62 12.92
N PRO A 126 -5.80 -6.42 13.63
CA PRO A 126 -7.03 -7.14 13.32
C PRO A 126 -7.72 -6.54 12.10
N GLY A 127 -7.70 -7.20 10.93
CA GLY A 127 -8.14 -6.49 9.73
C GLY A 127 -8.05 -7.24 8.41
N VAL A 128 -8.02 -6.43 7.35
CA VAL A 128 -7.74 -6.84 5.97
C VAL A 128 -6.49 -6.08 5.54
N ALA A 129 -5.51 -6.78 5.00
CA ALA A 129 -4.33 -6.20 4.37
C ALA A 129 -4.30 -6.63 2.90
N GLN A 130 -4.21 -5.66 1.99
CA GLN A 130 -4.17 -5.89 0.55
C GLN A 130 -2.98 -5.15 -0.06
N ALA A 131 -2.09 -5.90 -0.69
CA ALA A 131 -0.97 -5.37 -1.45
C ALA A 131 -1.12 -5.78 -2.92
N GLU A 132 -1.27 -4.80 -3.81
CA GLU A 132 -1.29 -5.03 -5.25
C GLU A 132 -0.17 -4.26 -5.93
N ALA A 133 0.67 -4.97 -6.70
CA ALA A 133 1.56 -4.28 -7.63
C ALA A 133 1.60 -4.88 -9.04
N GLY A 134 1.97 -4.03 -10.00
CA GLY A 134 2.40 -4.51 -11.31
C GLY A 134 3.82 -5.09 -11.25
N PRO A 135 4.65 -4.93 -12.30
CA PRO A 135 5.94 -5.60 -12.32
C PRO A 135 6.87 -5.09 -11.22
N GLY A 136 7.19 -5.94 -10.26
CA GLY A 136 7.79 -5.52 -9.00
C GLY A 136 8.92 -6.41 -8.51
N VAL A 137 9.46 -6.03 -7.36
CA VAL A 137 10.40 -6.87 -6.61
C VAL A 137 9.65 -7.69 -5.57
N ASP A 138 8.86 -7.03 -4.72
CA ASP A 138 8.28 -7.64 -3.53
C ASP A 138 6.91 -7.02 -3.24
N ASP A 139 5.90 -7.83 -2.98
CA ASP A 139 4.59 -7.41 -2.46
C ASP A 139 4.28 -8.15 -1.16
N GLU A 140 3.93 -7.43 -0.10
CA GLU A 140 3.76 -7.99 1.25
C GLU A 140 2.44 -7.56 1.88
N ALA A 141 1.61 -8.53 2.27
CA ALA A 141 0.40 -8.31 3.03
C ALA A 141 0.46 -9.07 4.37
N GLU A 142 0.39 -8.35 5.49
CA GLU A 142 0.34 -8.94 6.83
C GLU A 142 -0.97 -8.63 7.56
N ALA A 143 -1.67 -9.64 8.08
CA ALA A 143 -2.88 -9.46 8.89
C ALA A 143 -2.89 -10.32 10.17
N ARG A 144 -3.00 -9.70 11.36
CA ARG A 144 -2.85 -10.41 12.67
C ARG A 144 -3.89 -10.05 13.74
N PRO A 145 -5.05 -10.77 13.88
CA PRO A 145 -5.65 -11.76 12.97
C PRO A 145 -6.43 -11.10 11.82
N GLY A 146 -6.45 -11.70 10.64
CA GLY A 146 -7.19 -11.10 9.53
C GLY A 146 -7.02 -11.80 8.20
N GLU A 147 -7.47 -11.13 7.14
CA GLU A 147 -7.30 -11.54 5.76
C GLU A 147 -6.08 -10.80 5.19
N ALA A 148 -5.15 -11.53 4.58
CA ALA A 148 -3.97 -10.97 3.92
C ALA A 148 -3.96 -11.43 2.46
N GLU A 149 -3.95 -10.48 1.53
CA GLU A 149 -3.96 -10.74 0.10
C GLU A 149 -2.81 -9.97 -0.57
N ALA A 150 -1.93 -10.70 -1.25
CA ALA A 150 -0.84 -10.14 -2.06
C ALA A 150 -1.02 -10.57 -3.52
N GLU A 151 -1.22 -9.61 -4.43
CA GLU A 151 -1.35 -9.87 -5.87
C GLU A 151 -0.29 -9.12 -6.69
N ALA A 152 0.54 -9.86 -7.44
CA ALA A 152 1.55 -9.25 -8.29
C ALA A 152 1.57 -9.76 -9.74
N ARG A 153 2.02 -8.91 -10.67
CA ARG A 153 2.18 -9.30 -12.08
C ARG A 153 3.42 -8.71 -12.75
N PRO A 154 4.26 -9.55 -13.40
CA PRO A 154 5.26 -10.46 -12.83
C PRO A 154 6.13 -9.84 -11.73
N GLY A 155 6.26 -10.51 -10.57
CA GLY A 155 7.10 -10.12 -9.42
C GLY A 155 8.26 -11.09 -9.16
N VAL A 156 9.09 -10.85 -8.14
CA VAL A 156 10.13 -11.80 -7.72
C VAL A 156 9.61 -12.62 -6.56
N ASP A 157 9.03 -11.98 -5.54
CA ASP A 157 8.60 -12.60 -4.28
C ASP A 157 7.28 -11.95 -3.79
N ASP A 158 6.19 -12.72 -3.71
CA ASP A 158 4.87 -12.25 -3.23
C ASP A 158 4.52 -12.99 -1.93
N GLU A 159 4.32 -12.27 -0.82
CA GLU A 159 4.15 -12.84 0.53
C GLU A 159 2.86 -12.35 1.21
N ALA A 160 2.02 -13.31 1.62
CA ALA A 160 0.83 -13.05 2.41
C ALA A 160 0.91 -13.82 3.74
N GLU A 161 0.96 -13.09 4.86
CA GLU A 161 0.96 -13.67 6.21
C GLU A 161 -0.31 -13.34 6.99
N ALA A 162 -1.10 -14.36 7.31
CA ALA A 162 -2.26 -14.23 8.19
C ALA A 162 -2.04 -14.95 9.54
N GLY A 163 -2.18 -14.23 10.65
CA GLY A 163 -2.08 -14.80 12.00
C GLY A 163 -3.07 -15.94 12.22
N PRO A 164 -4.26 -15.65 12.75
CA PRO A 164 -5.46 -16.46 12.41
C PRO A 164 -6.32 -15.79 11.34
N GLY A 165 -6.54 -16.44 10.20
CA GLY A 165 -7.35 -15.91 9.10
C GLY A 165 -6.92 -16.51 7.75
N GLU A 166 -7.25 -15.84 6.66
CA GLU A 166 -7.00 -16.31 5.28
C GLU A 166 -5.75 -15.59 4.73
N ALA A 167 -4.81 -16.33 4.14
CA ALA A 167 -3.68 -15.78 3.41
C ALA A 167 -3.77 -16.20 1.94
N GLN A 168 -3.66 -15.24 1.03
CA GLN A 168 -3.70 -15.45 -0.41
C GLN A 168 -2.53 -14.75 -1.08
N ALA A 169 -1.71 -15.50 -1.81
CA ALA A 169 -0.61 -14.97 -2.59
C ALA A 169 -0.73 -15.41 -4.05
N GLU A 170 -0.87 -14.44 -4.95
CA GLU A 170 -1.09 -14.64 -6.38
C GLU A 170 0.04 -14.02 -7.19
N ALA A 171 0.96 -14.87 -7.65
CA ALA A 171 2.10 -14.44 -8.45
C ALA A 171 1.89 -14.73 -9.94
N GLY A 172 2.34 -13.80 -10.78
CA GLY A 172 2.65 -14.09 -12.18
C GLY A 172 3.83 -15.09 -12.31
N PRO A 173 4.85 -14.82 -13.13
CA PRO A 173 6.15 -15.47 -12.97
C PRO A 173 6.89 -14.87 -11.76
N GLY A 174 6.98 -15.62 -10.64
CA GLY A 174 7.60 -15.21 -9.36
C GLY A 174 7.40 -16.29 -8.27
N GLU A 175 8.01 -16.16 -7.10
CA GLU A 175 7.70 -17.02 -5.93
C GLU A 175 6.44 -16.47 -5.22
N ALA A 176 5.48 -17.34 -4.90
CA ALA A 176 4.29 -16.99 -4.10
C ALA A 176 4.32 -17.75 -2.77
N GLN A 177 4.17 -17.04 -1.66
CA GLN A 177 4.16 -17.59 -0.31
C GLN A 177 2.91 -17.14 0.44
N ALA A 178 2.11 -18.12 0.89
CA ALA A 178 0.95 -17.87 1.73
C ALA A 178 1.05 -18.67 3.04
N GLU A 179 0.98 -17.97 4.17
CA GLU A 179 1.11 -18.56 5.50
C GLU A 179 -0.07 -18.13 6.37
N ALA A 180 -0.97 -19.06 6.74
CA ALA A 180 -1.92 -18.81 7.81
C ALA A 180 -1.86 -19.74 9.01
N GLY A 181 -2.08 -19.14 10.18
CA GLY A 181 -2.34 -19.89 11.39
C GLY A 181 -3.78 -20.43 11.46
N PRO A 182 -4.10 -21.17 12.54
CA PRO A 182 -5.26 -22.06 12.56
C PRO A 182 -6.60 -21.32 12.49
N GLY A 183 -7.43 -21.61 11.47
CA GLY A 183 -8.78 -21.07 11.45
C GLY A 183 -9.57 -21.23 10.16
N VAL A 184 -8.93 -21.13 9.00
CA VAL A 184 -9.50 -21.10 7.64
C VAL A 184 -8.39 -21.38 6.60
N ASP A 185 -8.73 -21.38 5.30
CA ASP A 185 -7.98 -21.94 4.17
C ASP A 185 -6.82 -21.02 3.69
N ASP A 186 -5.78 -21.60 3.10
CA ASP A 186 -4.61 -20.91 2.51
C ASP A 186 -4.48 -21.24 1.02
N GLU A 187 -4.24 -20.23 0.19
CA GLU A 187 -4.12 -20.38 -1.27
C GLU A 187 -2.87 -19.65 -1.78
N ALA A 188 -1.97 -20.39 -2.42
CA ALA A 188 -0.81 -19.83 -3.12
C ALA A 188 -0.80 -20.32 -4.56
N GLU A 189 -0.82 -19.39 -5.50
CA GLU A 189 -0.87 -19.66 -6.93
C GLU A 189 0.29 -18.94 -7.63
N ALA A 190 1.11 -19.68 -8.38
CA ALA A 190 2.11 -19.06 -9.24
C ALA A 190 2.11 -19.56 -10.69
N GLY A 191 2.59 -18.66 -11.55
CA GLY A 191 2.80 -18.91 -12.96
C GLY A 191 3.89 -19.95 -13.27
N PRO A 192 3.99 -20.41 -14.54
CA PRO A 192 4.89 -21.49 -14.91
C PRO A 192 6.39 -21.15 -14.75
N GLY A 193 7.10 -21.93 -13.94
CA GLY A 193 8.58 -22.01 -13.95
C GLY A 193 9.29 -21.73 -12.62
N VAL A 194 8.57 -21.73 -11.51
CA VAL A 194 8.97 -21.26 -10.18
C VAL A 194 8.35 -22.16 -9.09
N ASP A 195 8.79 -21.98 -7.83
CA ASP A 195 8.41 -22.76 -6.65
C ASP A 195 7.32 -22.00 -5.86
N ASP A 196 6.26 -22.71 -5.45
CA ASP A 196 5.10 -22.14 -4.72
C ASP A 196 5.05 -22.82 -3.35
N GLU A 197 4.93 -22.07 -2.26
CA GLU A 197 4.85 -22.60 -0.89
C GLU A 197 3.59 -22.06 -0.17
N ALA A 198 2.67 -22.97 0.16
CA ALA A 198 1.55 -22.71 1.06
C ALA A 198 1.73 -23.58 2.31
N GLU A 199 1.73 -22.98 3.49
CA GLU A 199 1.90 -23.68 4.77
C GLU A 199 0.82 -23.28 5.76
N ALA A 200 -0.06 -24.24 6.09
CA ALA A 200 -1.22 -23.96 6.91
C ALA A 200 -1.18 -24.60 8.31
N GLY A 201 -1.79 -23.91 9.28
CA GLY A 201 -1.96 -24.37 10.66
C GLY A 201 -2.83 -25.64 10.81
N PRO A 202 -2.79 -26.36 11.95
CA PRO A 202 -3.53 -27.61 12.10
C PRO A 202 -5.06 -27.44 12.05
N GLY A 203 -5.71 -28.00 11.03
CA GLY A 203 -7.19 -28.10 10.93
C GLY A 203 -7.82 -27.56 9.65
N VAL A 204 -7.02 -27.32 8.61
CA VAL A 204 -7.33 -26.57 7.39
C VAL A 204 -7.00 -27.40 6.13
N ASP A 205 -7.45 -26.93 4.96
CA ASP A 205 -7.15 -27.51 3.64
C ASP A 205 -6.06 -26.66 2.94
N ASP A 206 -4.94 -27.27 2.51
CA ASP A 206 -3.86 -26.59 1.77
C ASP A 206 -4.09 -26.74 0.25
N GLU A 207 -4.18 -25.64 -0.51
CA GLU A 207 -4.24 -25.66 -1.97
C GLU A 207 -3.08 -24.82 -2.54
N ALA A 208 -2.18 -25.47 -3.28
CA ALA A 208 -1.12 -24.79 -4.04
C ALA A 208 -1.16 -25.31 -5.47
N GLU A 209 -1.51 -24.45 -6.44
CA GLU A 209 -1.49 -24.82 -7.86
C GLU A 209 -0.39 -24.14 -8.66
N VAL A 210 0.59 -24.96 -9.09
CA VAL A 210 1.55 -24.53 -10.10
C VAL A 210 0.87 -24.57 -11.47
N ALA A 211 0.73 -23.43 -12.14
CA ALA A 211 0.17 -23.36 -13.49
C ALA A 211 1.05 -24.11 -14.51
N THR A 212 0.78 -25.41 -14.76
CA THR A 212 1.56 -26.20 -15.73
C THR A 212 1.32 -25.72 -17.17
N GLY A 213 2.29 -24.97 -17.71
CA GLY A 213 2.25 -24.46 -19.08
C GLY A 213 1.92 -25.54 -20.12
N GLY A 214 0.72 -25.46 -20.71
CA GLY A 214 0.30 -26.27 -21.85
C GLY A 214 1.10 -25.90 -23.11
N GLY A 215 1.77 -26.90 -23.71
CA GLY A 215 2.67 -26.74 -24.86
C GLY A 215 2.02 -26.64 -26.24
#